data_AF-L0D7K9-F1
#
_entry.id   AF-L0D7K9-F1
#
_cell.length_a   1.000
_cell.length_b   1.000
_cell.length_c   1.000
_cell.angle_alpha   90.00
_cell.angle_beta   90.00
_cell.angle_gamma   90.00
#
_symmetry.space_group_name_H-M   'P 1'
#
loop_
_entity.id
_entity.type
_entity.pdbx_description
1 polymer ?
#
loop_
_entity_poly.entity_id
_entity_poly.type
_entity_poly.pdbx_seq_one_letter_code
_entity_poly.pdbx_strand_id
1 'polypeptide(L)'
;MTIHLPENLERSILAEVHSGHFASVDDAIAEAVRLLLRQGEHNALRPETAGTGEQNAQAHKPIWEEIAEITADVPDEEWNKLPADGAEQHDHYIYGTPKRPPTQ
;
A
#
# COMPACT_ATOMS: atom_id res chain seq x y z
N MET A 1 -4.14 -4.35 -33.90
CA MET A 1 -3.44 -3.14 -33.46
C MET A 1 -1.97 -3.50 -33.33
N THR A 2 -1.06 -2.78 -33.99
CA THR A 2 0.38 -3.02 -33.86
C THR A 2 0.92 -2.06 -32.83
N ILE A 3 1.48 -2.58 -31.75
CA ILE A 3 2.05 -1.79 -30.67
C ILE A 3 3.56 -1.77 -30.93
N HIS A 4 4.13 -0.57 -31.09
CA HIS A 4 5.58 -0.45 -31.24
C HIS A 4 6.23 -0.48 -29.86
N LEU A 5 6.90 -1.58 -29.55
CA LEU A 5 7.72 -1.72 -28.35
C LEU A 5 9.11 -1.12 -28.60
N PRO A 6 9.75 -0.52 -27.58
CA PRO A 6 11.13 -0.10 -27.70
C PRO A 6 12.06 -1.32 -27.80
N GLU A 7 13.13 -1.18 -28.57
CA GLU A 7 14.06 -2.26 -28.95
C GLU A 7 14.70 -3.00 -27.76
N ASN A 8 14.89 -2.31 -26.64
CA ASN A 8 15.41 -2.92 -25.41
C ASN A 8 14.40 -3.89 -24.79
N LEU A 9 13.12 -3.53 -24.78
CA LEU A 9 12.05 -4.34 -24.23
C LEU A 9 11.76 -5.56 -25.10
N GLU A 10 11.78 -5.39 -26.42
CA GLU A 10 11.67 -6.49 -27.37
C GLU A 10 12.77 -7.54 -27.16
N ARG A 11 14.02 -7.09 -27.00
CA ARG A 11 15.16 -7.97 -26.71
C ARG A 11 15.00 -8.72 -25.38
N SER A 12 14.49 -8.06 -24.35
CA SER A 12 14.23 -8.69 -23.06
C SER A 12 13.14 -9.76 -23.15
N ILE A 13 12.03 -9.48 -23.84
CA ILE A 13 10.96 -10.46 -24.02
C ILE A 13 11.46 -11.67 -24.82
N LEU A 14 12.22 -11.45 -25.89
CA LEU A 14 12.82 -12.55 -26.66
C LEU A 14 13.80 -13.39 -25.82
N ALA A 15 14.58 -12.77 -24.94
CA ALA A 15 15.48 -13.48 -24.04
C ALA A 15 14.71 -14.40 -23.06
N GLU A 16 13.58 -13.92 -22.52
CA GLU A 16 12.74 -14.68 -21.58
C GLU A 16 11.91 -15.78 -22.26
N VAL A 17 11.58 -15.61 -23.54
CA VAL A 17 11.01 -16.70 -24.35
C VAL A 17 12.09 -17.75 -24.64
N HIS A 18 13.32 -17.35 -24.96
CA HIS A 18 14.44 -18.27 -25.17
C HIS A 18 14.91 -18.99 -23.91
N SER A 19 14.72 -18.40 -22.73
CA SER A 19 15.00 -19.06 -21.43
C SER A 19 14.01 -20.20 -21.14
N GLY A 20 12.94 -20.32 -21.94
CA GLY A 20 11.88 -21.31 -21.78
C GLY A 20 10.81 -20.92 -20.76
N HIS A 21 10.83 -19.67 -20.28
CA HIS A 21 9.88 -19.18 -19.28
C HIS A 21 8.49 -18.90 -19.89
N PHE A 22 8.44 -18.53 -21.18
CA PHE A 22 7.20 -18.26 -21.91
C PHE A 22 7.16 -19.04 -23.21
N ALA A 23 5.95 -19.48 -23.61
CA ALA A 23 5.77 -20.28 -24.81
C ALA A 23 5.91 -19.45 -26.11
N SER A 24 5.70 -18.14 -26.03
CA SER A 24 5.81 -17.21 -27.15
C SER A 24 5.89 -15.76 -26.67
N VAL A 25 6.20 -14.83 -27.58
CA VAL A 25 6.18 -13.39 -27.31
C VAL A 25 4.78 -12.92 -26.91
N ASP A 26 3.73 -13.39 -27.59
CA ASP A 26 2.34 -13.07 -27.27
C ASP A 26 1.93 -13.57 -25.87
N ASP A 27 2.41 -14.75 -25.47
CA ASP A 27 2.18 -15.32 -24.15
C ASP A 27 2.86 -14.49 -23.04
N ALA A 28 4.11 -14.09 -23.26
CA ALA A 28 4.84 -13.20 -22.36
C ALA A 28 4.15 -11.84 -22.20
N ILE A 29 3.65 -11.26 -23.30
CA ILE A 29 2.92 -9.99 -23.28
C ILE A 29 1.57 -10.15 -22.57
N ALA A 30 0.82 -11.22 -22.86
CA ALA A 30 -0.46 -11.49 -22.21
C ALA A 30 -0.30 -11.60 -20.69
N GLU A 31 0.74 -12.28 -20.21
CA GLU A 31 1.00 -12.41 -18.79
C GLU A 31 1.44 -11.09 -18.15
N ALA A 32 2.30 -10.31 -18.83
CA ALA A 32 2.67 -8.98 -18.38
C ALA A 32 1.46 -8.05 -18.22
N VAL A 33 0.52 -8.08 -19.18
CA VAL A 33 -0.71 -7.28 -19.12
C VAL A 33 -1.62 -7.75 -17.97
N ARG A 34 -1.76 -9.06 -17.75
CA ARG A 34 -2.53 -9.59 -16.60
C ARG A 34 -1.94 -9.12 -15.26
N LEU A 35 -0.61 -9.14 -15.14
CA LEU A 35 0.07 -8.65 -13.95
C LEU A 35 -0.17 -7.15 -13.72
N LEU A 36 -0.11 -6.34 -14.78
CA LEU A 36 -0.37 -4.91 -14.71
C LEU A 36 -1.81 -4.60 -14.26
N LEU A 37 -2.79 -5.32 -14.80
CA LEU A 37 -4.20 -5.15 -14.42
C LEU A 37 -4.42 -5.50 -12.94
N ARG A 38 -3.84 -6.61 -12.46
CA ARG A 38 -3.89 -7.00 -11.04
C ARG A 38 -3.23 -5.95 -10.13
N GLN A 39 -2.12 -5.37 -10.56
CA GLN A 39 -1.47 -4.27 -9.82
C GLN A 39 -2.35 -3.02 -9.75
N GLY A 40 -3.08 -2.69 -10.83
CA GLY A 40 -4.02 -1.58 -10.84
C GLY A 40 -5.15 -1.73 -9.81
N GLU A 41 -5.68 -2.94 -9.66
CA GLU A 41 -6.69 -3.25 -8.64
C GLU A 41 -6.11 -3.15 -7.21
N HIS A 42 -4.90 -3.66 -6.98
CA HIS A 42 -4.21 -3.48 -5.70
C HIS A 42 -3.84 -2.03 -5.40
N ASN A 43 -3.56 -1.21 -6.43
CA ASN A 43 -3.28 0.21 -6.25
C ASN A 43 -4.55 1.02 -5.94
N ALA A 44 -5.72 0.61 -6.46
CA ALA A 44 -7.01 1.25 -6.14
C ALA A 44 -7.46 1.02 -4.68
N LEU A 45 -6.91 0.02 -3.99
CA LEU A 45 -7.15 -0.26 -2.58
C LEU A 45 -6.11 0.37 -1.63
N ARG A 46 -5.11 1.06 -2.18
CA ARG A 46 -4.20 1.90 -1.38
C ARG A 46 -4.90 3.24 -1.19
N PRO A 47 -5.20 3.67 0.04
CA PRO A 47 -5.58 5.06 0.25
C PRO A 47 -4.40 5.91 -0.20
N GLU A 48 -4.66 6.82 -1.13
CA GLU A 48 -3.68 7.77 -1.64
C GLU A 48 -3.16 8.70 -0.53
N THR A 49 -2.17 8.25 0.23
CA THR A 49 -1.22 9.14 0.92
C THR A 49 -0.06 9.43 -0.03
N ALA A 50 -0.36 10.06 -1.16
CA ALA A 50 0.64 10.57 -2.10
C ALA A 50 1.10 11.97 -1.64
N GLY A 51 1.89 12.00 -0.58
CA GLY A 51 2.91 13.04 -0.39
C GLY A 51 4.12 12.70 -1.26
N THR A 52 4.56 13.66 -2.05
CA THR A 52 5.67 13.58 -3.01
C THR A 52 6.96 13.05 -2.38
N GLY A 53 7.59 12.06 -2.99
CA GLY A 53 8.93 11.62 -2.59
C GLY A 53 9.33 10.30 -3.22
N GLU A 54 9.90 10.36 -4.42
CA GLU A 54 10.69 9.29 -5.03
C GLU A 54 11.94 9.02 -4.18
N GLN A 55 11.82 8.42 -2.99
CA GLN A 55 12.97 7.94 -2.25
C GLN A 55 12.66 6.62 -1.54
N ASN A 56 13.28 5.59 -2.11
CA ASN A 56 13.76 4.39 -1.46
C ASN A 56 12.78 3.21 -1.33
N ALA A 57 13.05 2.18 -2.15
CA ALA A 57 12.68 0.80 -1.89
C ALA A 57 13.46 0.22 -0.69
N GLN A 58 13.63 1.00 0.38
CA GLN A 58 13.95 0.47 1.69
C GLN A 58 12.65 -0.13 2.20
N ALA A 59 12.70 -1.35 2.73
CA ALA A 59 11.60 -1.90 3.51
C ALA A 59 11.40 -1.01 4.74
N HIS A 60 10.68 0.10 4.57
CA HIS A 60 10.29 0.96 5.66
C HIS A 60 9.36 0.14 6.54
N LYS A 61 9.69 0.14 7.84
CA LYS A 61 8.84 -0.48 8.84
C LYS A 61 7.43 0.08 8.69
N PRO A 62 6.39 -0.76 8.83
CA PRO A 62 5.04 -0.26 8.78
C PRO A 62 4.82 0.78 9.90
N ILE A 63 3.96 1.77 9.65
CA ILE A 63 3.73 2.90 10.57
C ILE A 63 3.35 2.42 11.99
N TRP A 64 2.66 1.29 12.12
CA TRP A 64 2.32 0.74 13.44
C TRP A 64 3.54 0.30 14.24
N GLU A 65 4.62 -0.14 13.59
CA GLU A 65 5.88 -0.53 14.24
C GLU A 65 6.62 0.71 14.73
N GLU A 66 6.63 1.78 13.93
CA GLU A 66 7.20 3.07 14.32
C GLU A 66 6.42 3.71 15.50
N ILE A 67 5.08 3.65 15.46
CA ILE A 67 4.24 4.09 16.58
C ILE A 67 4.53 3.25 17.82
N ALA A 68 4.62 1.91 17.70
CA ALA A 68 4.93 1.03 18.82
C ALA A 68 6.27 1.39 19.49
N GLU A 69 7.31 1.63 18.68
CA GLU A 69 8.62 2.07 19.14
C GLU A 69 8.57 3.41 19.88
N ILE A 70 7.83 4.40 19.35
CA ILE A 70 7.66 5.71 20.00
C ILE A 70 6.89 5.56 21.32
N THR A 71 5.84 4.76 21.33
CA THR A 71 4.98 4.59 22.50
C THR A 71 5.58 3.74 23.61
N ALA A 72 6.67 3.01 23.34
CA ALA A 72 7.34 2.14 24.30
C ALA A 72 7.92 2.90 25.50
N ASP A 73 8.21 4.20 25.35
CA ASP A 73 8.76 5.05 26.40
C ASP A 73 7.68 5.87 27.14
N VAL A 74 6.39 5.68 26.82
CA VAL A 74 5.28 6.42 27.43
C VAL A 74 4.83 5.75 28.74
N PRO A 75 4.85 6.45 29.89
CA PRO A 75 4.40 5.91 31.17
C PRO A 75 2.90 5.59 31.20
N ASP A 76 2.51 4.58 31.99
CA ASP A 76 1.11 4.17 32.20
C ASP A 76 0.20 5.31 32.68
N GLU A 77 0.75 6.28 33.42
CA GLU A 77 -0.01 7.44 33.89
C GLU A 77 -0.51 8.33 32.75
N GLU A 78 0.23 8.43 31.64
CA GLU A 78 -0.22 9.15 30.45
C GLU A 78 -1.28 8.36 29.68
N TRP A 79 -1.17 7.03 29.64
CA TRP A 79 -2.20 6.16 29.06
C TRP A 79 -3.53 6.27 29.80
N ASN A 80 -3.49 6.44 31.13
CA ASN A 80 -4.69 6.62 31.95
C ASN A 80 -5.43 7.95 31.72
N LYS A 81 -4.78 8.93 31.09
CA LYS A 81 -5.45 10.19 30.70
C LYS A 81 -6.24 10.04 29.41
N LEU A 82 -6.00 8.97 28.64
CA LEU A 82 -6.70 8.75 27.39
C LEU A 82 -8.14 8.29 27.64
N PRO A 83 -9.04 8.55 26.68
CA PRO A 83 -10.41 8.08 26.80
C PRO A 83 -10.52 6.56 26.72
N ALA A 84 -11.34 5.98 27.60
CA ALA A 84 -11.61 4.53 27.62
C ALA A 84 -12.31 4.03 26.36
N ASP A 85 -13.02 4.90 25.63
CA ASP A 85 -13.68 4.61 24.36
C ASP A 85 -12.74 4.74 23.14
N GLY A 86 -11.48 5.16 23.35
CA GLY A 86 -10.47 5.28 22.31
C GLY A 86 -10.97 6.07 21.09
N ALA A 87 -10.87 5.46 19.90
CA ALA A 87 -11.27 6.07 18.63
C ALA A 87 -12.76 5.88 18.28
N GLU A 88 -13.56 5.22 19.13
CA GLU A 88 -14.99 4.98 18.86
C GLU A 88 -15.77 6.30 18.77
N GLN A 89 -15.35 7.33 19.51
CA GLN A 89 -16.03 8.62 19.54
C GLN A 89 -15.19 9.74 18.93
N HIS A 90 -14.47 9.48 17.83
CA HIS A 90 -13.57 10.45 17.21
C HIS A 90 -14.25 11.80 16.89
N ASP A 91 -15.51 11.82 16.44
CA ASP A 91 -16.22 13.08 16.17
C ASP A 91 -16.35 13.97 17.42
N HIS A 92 -16.54 13.36 18.59
CA HIS A 92 -16.61 14.10 19.86
C HIS A 92 -15.26 14.74 20.18
N TYR A 93 -14.16 14.00 19.99
CA TYR A 93 -12.81 14.49 20.30
C TYR A 93 -12.27 15.48 19.27
N ILE A 94 -12.66 15.34 18.00
CA ILE A 94 -12.18 16.20 16.90
C ILE A 94 -13.06 17.45 16.77
N TYR A 95 -14.38 17.31 16.87
CA TYR A 95 -15.35 18.38 16.58
C TYR A 95 -16.16 18.84 17.79
N GLY A 96 -16.03 18.20 18.95
CA GLY A 96 -16.80 18.55 20.15
C GLY A 96 -18.28 18.16 20.07
N THR A 97 -18.66 17.27 19.15
CA THR A 97 -20.06 16.80 19.04
C THR A 97 -20.45 15.97 20.26
N PRO A 98 -21.75 15.89 20.63
CA PRO A 98 -22.17 15.07 21.77
C PRO A 98 -21.76 13.60 21.64
N LYS A 99 -21.35 12.99 22.75
CA LYS A 99 -20.98 11.56 22.81
C LYS A 99 -22.14 10.66 22.36
N ARG A 100 -21.82 9.62 21.58
CA ARG A 100 -22.81 8.61 21.17
C ARG A 100 -23.13 7.71 22.38
N PRO A 101 -24.40 7.28 22.55
CA PRO A 101 -24.75 6.35 23.60
C PRO A 101 -24.03 5.00 23.37
N PRO A 102 -23.58 4.31 24.42
CA PRO A 102 -22.96 3.00 24.28
C PRO A 102 -23.96 2.02 23.65
N THR A 103 -23.56 1.35 22.57
CA THR A 103 -24.35 0.29 21.97
C THR A 103 -24.26 -0.93 22.89
N GLN A 104 -25.41 -1.37 23.44
CA GLN A 104 -25.54 -2.54 24.32
C GLN A 104 -25.33 -3.84 23.56
#